data_AF-A0A9D1S5R7-F1
#
_entry.id   AF-A0A9D1S5R7-F1
#
_cell.length_a   1.000
_cell.length_b   1.000
_cell.length_c   1.000
_cell.angle_alpha   90.00
_cell.angle_beta   90.00
_cell.angle_gamma   90.00
#
_symmetry.space_group_name_H-M   'P 1'
#
loop_
_entity.id
_entity.type
_entity.pdbx_description
1 polymer ?
#
loop_
_entity_poly.entity_id
_entity_poly.type
_entity_poly.pdbx_seq_one_letter_code
_entity_poly.pdbx_strand_id
1 'polypeptide(L)'
;MFHRAELKQKAKEVLANSYWMCFAACAIIFVISGVASGIFGSFNIYTGLMGETAYISPVATIPIGVISIMFALMSVAVSIFLLMPLQVGLNRFFVRNAETGETKLEHLFFVFKSNYLNVVKVTFMKMLFIFLWGLIAIGVVILLAIIGGALFAGMDMVSYGYTRGGVSYAYTYRGGRDFLESVLMVAYILFAIVAYIAALLPALVKSYEYYMVEYILCETPDTDWRDALAQSKEMMKGNKWATFVLELSFLGWFLLGFLVCCIGSLFVQPYYSATFAQLYLKLRNRPKTADTIILGSGDIQ
;
A
#
# COMPACT_ATOMS: atom_id res chain seq x y z
N MET A 1 17.62 13.13 13.34
CA MET A 1 17.12 12.69 12.01
C MET A 1 18.20 11.85 11.33
N PHE A 2 17.88 10.85 10.52
CA PHE A 2 18.91 10.04 9.83
C PHE A 2 19.30 10.68 8.49
N HIS A 3 20.53 10.41 8.03
CA HIS A 3 20.98 10.83 6.70
C HIS A 3 20.84 9.67 5.70
N ARG A 4 20.13 9.91 4.59
CA ARG A 4 19.83 8.88 3.58
C ARG A 4 21.07 8.30 2.92
N ALA A 5 22.11 9.11 2.68
CA ALA A 5 23.33 8.64 2.03
C ALA A 5 24.09 7.65 2.90
N GLU A 6 24.10 7.85 4.23
CA GLU A 6 24.73 6.92 5.18
C GLU A 6 24.05 5.55 5.16
N LEU A 7 22.70 5.50 5.16
CA LEU A 7 21.96 4.25 5.09
C LEU A 7 22.22 3.49 3.79
N LYS A 8 22.19 4.23 2.67
CA LYS A 8 22.48 3.71 1.33
C LYS A 8 23.90 3.19 1.18
N GLN A 9 24.87 3.85 1.84
CA GLN A 9 26.27 3.41 1.84
C GLN A 9 26.43 2.13 2.65
N LYS A 10 25.92 2.09 3.89
CA LYS A 10 25.97 0.87 4.74
C LYS A 10 25.27 -0.32 4.06
N ALA A 11 24.13 -0.08 3.41
CA ALA A 11 23.45 -1.12 2.65
C ALA A 11 24.30 -1.66 1.50
N LYS A 12 25.03 -0.79 0.79
CA LYS A 12 25.95 -1.19 -0.28
C LYS A 12 27.13 -1.99 0.27
N GLU A 13 27.70 -1.59 1.40
CA GLU A 13 28.80 -2.29 2.08
C GLU A 13 28.39 -3.71 2.49
N VAL A 14 27.22 -3.87 3.13
CA VAL A 14 26.69 -5.18 3.51
C VAL A 14 26.42 -6.05 2.28
N LEU A 15 25.82 -5.48 1.23
CA LEU A 15 25.48 -6.23 0.02
C LEU A 15 26.68 -6.64 -0.82
N ALA A 16 27.80 -5.91 -0.76
CA ALA A 16 28.97 -6.23 -1.57
C ALA A 16 29.48 -7.65 -1.33
N ASN A 17 29.32 -8.17 -0.11
CA ASN A 17 29.80 -9.50 0.28
C ASN A 17 28.78 -10.62 0.03
N SER A 18 27.49 -10.31 -0.12
CA SER A 18 26.41 -11.32 -0.13
C SER A 18 25.30 -11.06 -1.15
N TYR A 19 25.57 -10.24 -2.17
CA TYR A 19 24.58 -9.77 -3.15
C TYR A 19 23.75 -10.90 -3.75
N TRP A 20 24.38 -11.97 -4.23
CA TRP A 20 23.68 -13.08 -4.90
C TRP A 20 22.73 -13.83 -3.99
N MET A 21 23.05 -13.95 -2.70
CA MET A 21 22.15 -14.59 -1.74
C MET A 21 20.96 -13.69 -1.42
N CYS A 22 21.18 -12.39 -1.31
CA CYS A 22 20.10 -11.41 -1.18
C CYS A 22 19.20 -11.35 -2.43
N PHE A 23 19.82 -11.44 -3.61
CA PHE A 23 19.09 -11.55 -4.88
C PHE A 23 18.25 -12.81 -4.93
N ALA A 24 18.81 -13.98 -4.59
CA ALA A 24 18.07 -15.23 -4.53
C ALA A 24 16.90 -15.15 -3.54
N ALA A 25 17.11 -14.58 -2.36
CA ALA A 25 16.05 -14.36 -1.38
C ALA A 25 14.90 -13.52 -1.95
N CYS A 26 15.20 -12.37 -2.58
CA CYS A 26 14.20 -11.52 -3.22
C CYS A 26 13.51 -12.22 -4.42
N ALA A 27 14.26 -12.97 -5.22
CA ALA A 27 13.74 -13.69 -6.38
C ALA A 27 12.73 -14.77 -5.97
N ILE A 28 12.99 -15.50 -4.87
CA ILE A 28 12.04 -16.49 -4.32
C ILE A 28 10.70 -15.82 -3.99
N ILE A 29 10.73 -14.70 -3.25
CA ILE A 29 9.50 -13.96 -2.91
C ILE A 29 8.79 -13.45 -4.17
N PHE A 30 9.55 -12.89 -5.12
CA PHE A 30 8.99 -12.34 -6.34
C PHE A 30 8.32 -13.42 -7.20
N VAL A 31 8.93 -14.60 -7.34
CA VAL A 31 8.33 -15.71 -8.09
C VAL A 31 7.04 -16.19 -7.41
N ILE A 32 7.05 -16.36 -6.08
CA ILE A 32 5.85 -16.81 -5.34
C ILE A 32 4.72 -15.76 -5.48
N SER A 33 5.03 -14.48 -5.30
CA SER A 33 4.07 -13.38 -5.48
C SER A 33 3.59 -13.27 -6.94
N GLY A 34 4.50 -13.37 -7.90
CA GLY A 34 4.20 -13.26 -9.33
C GLY A 34 3.33 -14.41 -9.84
N VAL A 35 3.57 -15.65 -9.37
CA VAL A 35 2.71 -16.80 -9.68
C VAL A 35 1.32 -16.59 -9.08
N ALA A 36 1.21 -16.14 -7.83
CA ALA A 36 -0.08 -15.86 -7.18
C ALA A 36 -0.88 -14.77 -7.94
N SER A 37 -0.23 -13.68 -8.36
CA SER A 37 -0.87 -12.61 -9.13
C SER A 37 -1.18 -13.01 -10.57
N GLY A 38 -0.31 -13.79 -11.22
CA GLY A 38 -0.49 -14.24 -12.61
C GLY A 38 -1.66 -15.21 -12.77
N ILE A 39 -1.85 -16.14 -11.81
CA ILE A 39 -3.01 -17.04 -11.78
C ILE A 39 -4.30 -16.22 -11.66
N PHE A 40 -4.33 -15.25 -10.72
CA PHE A 40 -5.48 -14.37 -10.54
C PHE A 40 -5.77 -13.51 -11.78
N GLY A 41 -4.74 -12.90 -12.37
CA GLY A 41 -4.87 -12.07 -13.58
C GLY A 41 -5.41 -12.86 -14.78
N SER A 42 -4.86 -14.05 -15.01
CA SER A 42 -5.30 -14.96 -16.09
C SER A 42 -6.77 -15.36 -15.91
N PHE A 43 -7.18 -15.61 -14.66
CA PHE A 43 -8.56 -15.93 -14.35
C PHE A 43 -9.52 -14.76 -14.63
N ASN A 44 -9.18 -13.54 -14.23
CA ASN A 44 -10.02 -12.36 -14.49
C ASN A 44 -10.12 -12.01 -15.98
N ILE A 45 -9.04 -12.21 -16.75
CA ILE A 45 -9.08 -12.03 -18.20
C ILE A 45 -10.02 -13.07 -18.83
N TYR A 46 -9.89 -14.33 -18.43
CA TYR A 46 -10.78 -15.40 -18.88
C TYR A 46 -12.25 -15.10 -18.56
N THR A 47 -12.56 -14.63 -17.35
CA THR A 47 -13.95 -14.30 -16.97
C THR A 47 -14.48 -13.06 -17.65
N GLY A 48 -13.64 -12.05 -17.90
CA GLY A 48 -14.00 -10.88 -18.70
C GLY A 48 -14.36 -11.26 -20.14
N LEU A 49 -13.51 -12.05 -20.79
CA LEU A 49 -13.74 -12.56 -22.15
C LEU A 49 -15.00 -13.42 -22.23
N MET A 50 -15.20 -14.32 -21.25
CA MET A 50 -16.41 -15.14 -21.18
C MET A 50 -17.66 -14.30 -20.88
N GLY A 51 -17.53 -13.23 -20.09
CA GLY A 51 -18.61 -12.28 -19.78
C GLY A 51 -19.13 -11.56 -21.03
N GLU A 52 -18.25 -11.17 -21.95
CA GLU A 52 -18.66 -10.60 -23.25
C GLU A 52 -19.44 -11.61 -24.11
N THR A 53 -19.07 -12.90 -24.08
CA THR A 53 -19.80 -13.97 -24.76
C THR A 53 -21.10 -14.40 -24.05
N ALA A 54 -21.20 -14.15 -22.75
CA ALA A 54 -22.31 -14.59 -21.89
C ALA A 54 -23.50 -13.63 -21.89
N TYR A 55 -23.42 -12.47 -22.57
CA TYR A 55 -24.58 -11.63 -22.89
C TYR A 55 -25.70 -12.39 -23.65
N ILE A 56 -25.37 -13.56 -24.18
CA ILE A 56 -26.27 -14.44 -24.93
C ILE A 56 -27.12 -15.33 -23.99
N SER A 57 -26.73 -15.56 -22.73
CA SER A 57 -27.51 -16.38 -21.77
C SER A 57 -27.27 -16.02 -20.29
N PRO A 58 -28.31 -15.58 -19.54
CA PRO A 58 -28.23 -15.32 -18.09
C PRO A 58 -27.85 -16.53 -17.22
N VAL A 59 -27.99 -17.75 -17.74
CA VAL A 59 -27.66 -18.98 -17.00
C VAL A 59 -26.13 -19.22 -16.96
N ALA A 60 -25.40 -18.74 -17.96
CA ALA A 60 -23.94 -18.90 -18.05
C ALA A 60 -23.17 -17.86 -17.22
N THR A 61 -23.77 -16.71 -16.89
CA THR A 61 -23.11 -15.60 -16.19
C THR A 61 -22.94 -15.85 -14.69
N ILE A 62 -23.91 -16.51 -14.04
CA ILE A 62 -23.89 -16.75 -12.58
C ILE A 62 -22.70 -17.65 -12.17
N PRO A 63 -22.43 -18.80 -12.83
CA PRO A 63 -21.27 -19.63 -12.50
C PRO A 63 -19.94 -18.88 -12.66
N ILE A 64 -19.79 -18.06 -13.71
CA ILE A 64 -18.54 -17.30 -13.97
C ILE A 64 -18.27 -16.30 -12.84
N GLY A 65 -19.31 -15.58 -12.39
CA GLY A 65 -19.20 -14.65 -11.28
C GLY A 65 -18.78 -15.34 -9.97
N VAL A 66 -19.39 -16.49 -9.66
CA VAL A 66 -19.04 -17.28 -8.47
C VAL A 66 -17.58 -17.75 -8.52
N ILE A 67 -17.13 -18.30 -9.65
CA ILE A 67 -15.74 -18.76 -9.78
C ILE A 67 -14.77 -17.57 -9.66
N SER A 68 -15.10 -16.39 -10.21
CA SER A 68 -14.30 -15.16 -10.04
C SER A 68 -14.13 -14.75 -8.59
N ILE A 69 -15.22 -14.77 -7.84
CA ILE A 69 -15.18 -14.46 -6.41
C ILE A 69 -14.34 -15.50 -5.66
N MET A 70 -14.47 -16.79 -5.97
CA MET A 70 -13.64 -17.84 -5.35
C MET A 70 -12.14 -17.63 -5.61
N PHE A 71 -11.74 -17.32 -6.84
CA PHE A 71 -10.34 -17.04 -7.17
C PHE A 71 -9.83 -15.76 -6.50
N ALA A 72 -10.66 -14.72 -6.40
CA ALA A 72 -10.31 -13.50 -5.67
C ALA A 72 -10.07 -13.78 -4.18
N LEU A 73 -10.96 -14.54 -3.54
CA LEU A 73 -10.82 -14.94 -2.15
C LEU A 73 -9.57 -15.80 -1.94
N MET A 74 -9.28 -16.72 -2.86
CA MET A 74 -8.06 -17.53 -2.82
C MET A 74 -6.79 -16.68 -2.93
N SER A 75 -6.77 -15.70 -3.83
CA SER A 75 -5.62 -14.77 -3.99
C SER A 75 -5.38 -13.95 -2.72
N VAL A 76 -6.45 -13.46 -2.09
CA VAL A 76 -6.39 -12.77 -0.80
C VAL A 76 -5.88 -13.71 0.30
N ALA A 77 -6.35 -14.96 0.35
CA ALA A 77 -5.90 -15.94 1.32
C ALA A 77 -4.39 -16.25 1.16
N VAL A 78 -3.92 -16.50 -0.07
CA VAL A 78 -2.49 -16.70 -0.34
C VAL A 78 -1.66 -15.49 0.11
N SER A 79 -2.17 -14.27 -0.13
CA SER A 79 -1.48 -13.06 0.29
C SER A 79 -1.34 -12.97 1.82
N ILE A 80 -2.43 -13.20 2.54
CA ILE A 80 -2.47 -13.07 4.02
C ILE A 80 -1.71 -14.20 4.72
N PHE A 81 -1.92 -15.44 4.29
CA PHE A 81 -1.40 -16.62 4.99
C PHE A 81 -0.01 -17.06 4.49
N LEU A 82 0.38 -16.72 3.26
CA LEU A 82 1.68 -17.12 2.72
C LEU A 82 2.60 -15.91 2.52
N LEU A 83 2.20 -14.94 1.71
CA LEU A 83 3.10 -13.87 1.27
C LEU A 83 3.49 -12.92 2.41
N MET A 84 2.54 -12.52 3.26
CA MET A 84 2.81 -11.60 4.37
C MET A 84 3.77 -12.20 5.42
N PRO A 85 3.59 -13.44 5.92
CA PRO A 85 4.59 -14.11 6.75
C PRO A 85 5.96 -14.25 6.07
N LEU A 86 5.98 -14.57 4.79
CA LEU A 86 7.22 -14.73 4.05
C LEU A 86 7.96 -13.40 3.88
N GLN A 87 7.24 -12.29 3.77
CA GLN A 87 7.81 -10.93 3.77
C GLN A 87 8.47 -10.59 5.12
N VAL A 88 7.86 -10.98 6.25
CA VAL A 88 8.49 -10.86 7.59
C VAL A 88 9.77 -11.71 7.66
N GLY A 89 9.77 -12.91 7.07
CA GLY A 89 10.96 -13.73 6.92
C GLY A 89 12.05 -13.08 6.06
N LEU A 90 11.68 -12.42 4.96
CA LEU A 90 12.61 -11.63 4.14
C LEU A 90 13.25 -10.50 4.95
N ASN A 91 12.45 -9.77 5.72
CA ASN A 91 12.96 -8.71 6.59
C ASN A 91 13.95 -9.27 7.63
N ARG A 92 13.67 -10.45 8.23
CA ARG A 92 14.60 -11.13 9.14
C ARG A 92 15.93 -11.46 8.47
N PHE A 93 15.87 -12.00 7.25
CA PHE A 93 17.07 -12.31 6.47
C PHE A 93 17.95 -11.07 6.24
N PHE A 94 17.35 -9.93 5.86
CA PHE A 94 18.11 -8.70 5.64
C PHE A 94 18.62 -8.05 6.94
N VAL A 95 17.87 -8.12 8.04
CA VAL A 95 18.34 -7.65 9.35
C VAL A 95 19.53 -8.48 9.83
N ARG A 96 19.46 -9.81 9.73
CA ARG A 96 20.58 -10.69 10.08
C ARG A 96 21.81 -10.45 9.22
N ASN A 97 21.65 -10.32 7.91
CA ASN A 97 22.75 -9.99 7.01
C ASN A 97 23.40 -8.65 7.41
N ALA A 98 22.60 -7.67 7.83
CA ALA A 98 23.10 -6.36 8.25
C ALA A 98 23.84 -6.36 9.60
N GLU A 99 23.47 -7.25 10.53
CA GLU A 99 24.08 -7.32 11.87
C GLU A 99 25.26 -8.30 11.95
N THR A 100 25.10 -9.49 11.37
CA THR A 100 26.04 -10.61 11.55
C THR A 100 26.71 -11.04 10.24
N GLY A 101 26.25 -10.54 9.09
CA GLY A 101 26.66 -11.04 7.77
C GLY A 101 26.13 -12.43 7.44
N GLU A 102 25.21 -12.98 8.25
CA GLU A 102 24.64 -14.31 8.04
C GLU A 102 23.63 -14.29 6.89
N THR A 103 23.87 -15.10 5.84
CA THR A 103 23.02 -15.16 4.65
C THR A 103 22.40 -16.55 4.46
N LYS A 104 21.74 -17.06 5.49
CA LYS A 104 21.03 -18.34 5.41
C LYS A 104 19.60 -18.11 4.93
N LEU A 105 19.25 -18.69 3.77
CA LEU A 105 17.89 -18.63 3.21
C LEU A 105 16.82 -19.26 4.12
N GLU A 106 17.22 -20.09 5.08
CA GLU A 106 16.32 -20.63 6.11
C GLU A 106 15.60 -19.53 6.89
N HIS A 107 16.21 -18.35 7.05
CA HIS A 107 15.56 -17.22 7.72
C HIS A 107 14.29 -16.74 7.03
N LEU A 108 14.12 -17.00 5.71
CA LEU A 108 12.88 -16.71 5.00
C LEU A 108 11.70 -17.51 5.53
N PHE A 109 11.95 -18.75 5.94
CA PHE A 109 10.92 -19.68 6.41
C PHE A 109 10.83 -19.75 7.94
N PHE A 110 11.56 -18.90 8.67
CA PHE A 110 11.57 -18.93 10.13
C PHE A 110 10.16 -18.79 10.70
N VAL A 111 9.30 -17.99 10.06
CA VAL A 111 7.96 -17.69 10.56
C VAL A 111 7.13 -18.96 10.70
N PHE A 112 7.28 -19.91 9.77
CA PHE A 112 6.59 -21.20 9.79
C PHE A 112 7.05 -22.15 10.90
N LYS A 113 8.25 -21.92 11.46
CA LYS A 113 8.78 -22.67 12.61
C LYS A 113 8.53 -21.96 13.94
N SER A 114 8.17 -20.68 13.91
CA SER A 114 7.91 -19.84 15.07
C SER A 114 6.40 -19.70 15.32
N ASN A 115 5.98 -18.65 16.04
CA ASN A 115 4.58 -18.31 16.25
C ASN A 115 3.91 -17.73 14.99
N TYR A 116 3.74 -18.59 13.98
CA TYR A 116 3.18 -18.26 12.67
C TYR A 116 1.83 -17.53 12.78
N LEU A 117 0.92 -18.03 13.63
CA LEU A 117 -0.41 -17.43 13.79
C LEU A 117 -0.33 -16.01 14.37
N ASN A 118 0.59 -15.74 15.29
CA ASN A 118 0.76 -14.39 15.81
C ASN A 118 1.31 -13.44 14.75
N VAL A 119 2.29 -13.89 13.95
CA VAL A 119 2.82 -13.07 12.84
C VAL A 119 1.71 -12.73 11.84
N VAL A 120 0.92 -13.74 11.40
CA VAL A 120 -0.22 -13.53 10.51
C VAL A 120 -1.22 -12.54 11.12
N LYS A 121 -1.59 -12.74 12.38
CA LYS A 121 -2.52 -11.86 13.11
C LYS A 121 -2.03 -10.42 13.13
N VAL A 122 -0.77 -10.18 13.50
CA VAL A 122 -0.22 -8.83 13.61
C VAL A 122 -0.13 -8.15 12.24
N THR A 123 0.36 -8.85 11.21
CA THR A 123 0.44 -8.30 9.85
C THR A 123 -0.94 -8.04 9.26
N PHE A 124 -1.93 -8.89 9.56
CA PHE A 124 -3.32 -8.71 9.17
C PHE A 124 -3.95 -7.50 9.89
N MET A 125 -3.76 -7.37 11.22
CA MET A 125 -4.24 -6.21 11.98
C MET A 125 -3.65 -4.90 11.43
N LYS A 126 -2.34 -4.88 11.13
CA LYS A 126 -1.69 -3.73 10.48
C LYS A 126 -2.39 -3.36 9.16
N MET A 127 -2.59 -4.34 8.29
CA MET A 127 -3.24 -4.13 6.99
C MET A 127 -4.68 -3.65 7.17
N LEU A 128 -5.43 -4.23 8.10
CA LEU A 128 -6.78 -3.82 8.43
C LEU A 128 -6.82 -2.34 8.85
N PHE A 129 -5.94 -1.90 9.75
CA PHE A 129 -5.90 -0.50 10.16
C PHE A 129 -5.57 0.45 8.99
N ILE A 130 -4.58 0.11 8.16
CA ILE A 130 -4.24 0.93 6.98
C ILE A 130 -5.42 0.96 5.99
N PHE A 131 -6.08 -0.18 5.78
CA PHE A 131 -7.26 -0.30 4.93
C PHE A 131 -8.43 0.55 5.44
N LEU A 132 -8.69 0.58 6.76
CA LEU A 132 -9.73 1.41 7.35
C LEU A 132 -9.48 2.91 7.11
N TRP A 133 -8.23 3.36 7.15
CA TRP A 133 -7.88 4.74 6.76
C TRP A 133 -8.10 4.98 5.26
N GLY A 134 -7.84 3.98 4.41
CA GLY A 134 -8.16 4.03 2.98
C GLY A 134 -9.67 4.08 2.71
N LEU A 135 -10.48 3.37 3.51
CA LEU A 135 -11.94 3.36 3.39
C LEU A 135 -12.53 4.77 3.62
N ILE A 136 -11.99 5.53 4.56
CA ILE A 136 -12.38 6.93 4.80
C ILE A 136 -12.13 7.77 3.55
N ALA A 137 -10.98 7.58 2.89
CA ALA A 137 -10.65 8.29 1.65
C ALA A 137 -11.65 8.00 0.54
N ILE A 138 -12.05 6.73 0.38
CA ILE A 138 -13.07 6.32 -0.60
C ILE A 138 -14.43 6.94 -0.25
N GLY A 139 -14.80 7.00 1.02
CA GLY A 139 -16.04 7.65 1.48
C GLY A 139 -16.12 9.13 1.07
N VAL A 140 -15.00 9.87 1.21
CA VAL A 140 -14.91 11.27 0.75
C VAL A 140 -15.13 11.38 -0.76
N VAL A 141 -14.55 10.47 -1.55
CA VAL A 141 -14.73 10.46 -3.01
C VAL A 141 -16.18 10.18 -3.41
N ILE A 142 -16.82 9.20 -2.79
CA ILE A 142 -18.23 8.87 -3.06
C ILE A 142 -19.12 10.05 -2.72
N LEU A 143 -18.91 10.69 -1.57
CA LEU A 143 -19.67 11.88 -1.15
C LEU A 143 -19.50 13.01 -2.17
N LEU A 144 -18.27 13.30 -2.58
CA LEU A 144 -18.02 14.29 -3.62
C LEU A 144 -18.78 13.89 -4.89
N ALA A 145 -18.59 12.69 -5.43
CA ALA A 145 -19.25 12.24 -6.65
C ALA A 145 -20.78 12.43 -6.61
N ILE A 146 -21.43 12.16 -5.46
CA ILE A 146 -22.87 12.40 -5.26
C ILE A 146 -23.19 13.90 -5.36
N ILE A 147 -22.42 14.77 -4.71
CA ILE A 147 -22.60 16.23 -4.78
C ILE A 147 -22.42 16.72 -6.22
N GLY A 148 -21.38 16.26 -6.92
CA GLY A 148 -21.12 16.63 -8.31
C GLY A 148 -22.25 16.20 -9.25
N GLY A 149 -22.73 14.96 -9.08
CA GLY A 149 -23.88 14.45 -9.85
C GLY A 149 -25.19 15.20 -9.55
N ALA A 150 -25.43 15.57 -8.29
CA ALA A 150 -26.62 16.35 -7.91
C ALA A 150 -26.57 17.78 -8.47
N LEU A 151 -25.40 18.43 -8.46
CA LEU A 151 -25.20 19.73 -9.09
C LEU A 151 -25.46 19.66 -10.59
N PHE A 152 -24.91 18.65 -11.28
CA PHE A 152 -25.14 18.41 -12.71
C PHE A 152 -26.63 18.25 -13.03
N ALA A 153 -27.31 17.35 -12.34
CA ALA A 153 -28.73 17.11 -12.55
C ALA A 153 -29.59 18.35 -12.24
N GLY A 154 -29.25 19.11 -11.20
CA GLY A 154 -29.96 20.34 -10.83
C GLY A 154 -29.84 21.43 -11.90
N MET A 155 -28.66 21.59 -12.49
CA MET A 155 -28.41 22.55 -13.57
C MET A 155 -29.17 22.17 -14.85
N ASP A 156 -29.16 20.89 -15.21
CA ASP A 156 -29.94 20.34 -16.34
C ASP A 156 -31.45 20.55 -16.16
N MET A 157 -31.98 20.32 -14.95
CA MET A 157 -33.41 20.52 -14.65
C MET A 157 -33.83 21.99 -14.78
N VAL A 158 -32.99 22.93 -14.31
CA VAL A 158 -33.23 24.37 -14.48
C VAL A 158 -33.26 24.71 -15.97
N SER A 159 -32.30 24.23 -16.75
CA SER A 159 -32.25 24.43 -18.21
C SER A 159 -33.47 23.84 -18.93
N TYR A 160 -33.97 22.69 -18.47
CA TYR A 160 -35.16 22.05 -19.05
C TYR A 160 -36.47 22.80 -18.71
N GLY A 161 -36.64 23.25 -17.46
CA GLY A 161 -37.83 23.98 -17.01
C GLY A 161 -38.07 25.30 -17.75
N TYR A 162 -37.00 26.01 -18.10
CA TYR A 162 -37.08 27.23 -18.92
C TYR A 162 -37.57 26.97 -20.35
N THR A 163 -37.23 25.80 -20.92
CA THR A 163 -37.60 25.45 -22.31
C THR A 163 -39.11 25.17 -22.43
N ARG A 164 -39.76 24.69 -21.36
CA ARG A 164 -41.20 24.39 -21.32
C ARG A 164 -42.08 25.63 -21.05
N GLY A 165 -41.52 26.70 -20.48
CA GLY A 165 -42.21 27.94 -20.10
C GLY A 165 -42.46 28.95 -21.23
N GLY A 166 -42.11 28.62 -22.49
CA GLY A 166 -42.55 29.38 -23.67
C GLY A 166 -41.83 30.70 -23.98
N VAL A 167 -40.79 31.10 -23.24
CA VAL A 167 -40.11 32.39 -23.50
C VAL A 167 -38.83 32.20 -24.33
N SER A 168 -39.00 32.22 -25.65
CA SER A 168 -37.92 32.22 -26.65
C SER A 168 -37.29 33.62 -26.80
N TYR A 169 -36.51 34.07 -25.82
CA TYR A 169 -35.65 35.27 -25.94
C TYR A 169 -34.19 35.04 -25.50
N ALA A 170 -33.79 33.79 -25.23
CA ALA A 170 -32.57 33.49 -24.47
C ALA A 170 -31.33 33.06 -25.29
N TYR A 171 -31.29 33.22 -26.61
CA TYR A 171 -30.17 32.68 -27.41
C TYR A 171 -28.80 33.34 -27.10
N THR A 172 -28.77 34.61 -26.67
CA THR A 172 -27.51 35.30 -26.31
C THR A 172 -27.07 35.04 -24.86
N TYR A 173 -28.00 34.78 -23.94
CA TYR A 173 -27.72 34.50 -22.52
C TYR A 173 -27.51 33.01 -22.20
N ARG A 174 -27.98 32.11 -23.09
CA ARG A 174 -27.79 30.66 -22.99
C ARG A 174 -26.32 30.26 -23.15
N GLY A 175 -25.61 30.85 -24.12
CA GLY A 175 -24.18 30.59 -24.31
C GLY A 175 -23.31 31.00 -23.11
N GLY A 176 -23.61 32.14 -22.47
CA GLY A 176 -22.89 32.59 -21.27
C GLY A 176 -23.17 31.74 -20.03
N ARG A 177 -24.41 31.25 -19.87
CA ARG A 177 -24.79 30.33 -18.79
C ARG A 177 -24.17 28.95 -18.99
N ASP A 178 -24.36 28.34 -20.15
CA ASP A 178 -23.82 27.00 -20.47
C ASP A 178 -22.29 26.99 -20.34
N PHE A 179 -21.64 28.12 -20.68
CA PHE A 179 -20.21 28.34 -20.43
C PHE A 179 -19.89 28.39 -18.92
N LEU A 180 -20.63 29.17 -18.12
CA LEU A 180 -20.45 29.23 -16.67
C LEU A 180 -20.67 27.85 -16.02
N GLU A 181 -21.68 27.10 -16.45
CA GLU A 181 -21.98 25.75 -15.98
C GLU A 181 -20.82 24.79 -16.25
N SER A 182 -20.25 24.85 -17.45
CA SER A 182 -19.05 24.08 -17.82
C SER A 182 -17.83 24.47 -16.99
N VAL A 183 -17.63 25.77 -16.75
CA VAL A 183 -16.53 26.28 -15.90
C VAL A 183 -16.68 25.80 -14.46
N LEU A 184 -17.88 25.85 -13.90
CA LEU A 184 -18.17 25.36 -12.55
C LEU A 184 -17.95 23.85 -12.43
N MET A 185 -18.31 23.07 -13.44
CA MET A 185 -18.05 21.64 -13.49
C MET A 185 -16.56 21.32 -13.51
N VAL A 186 -15.79 22.01 -14.36
CA VAL A 186 -14.33 21.83 -14.41
C VAL A 186 -13.71 22.22 -13.07
N ALA A 187 -14.12 23.35 -12.47
CA ALA A 187 -13.64 23.78 -11.16
C ALA A 187 -13.95 22.74 -10.07
N TYR A 188 -15.16 22.17 -10.11
CA TYR A 188 -15.58 21.11 -9.21
C TYR A 188 -14.74 19.83 -9.40
N ILE A 189 -14.49 19.40 -10.63
CA ILE A 189 -13.65 18.22 -10.94
C ILE A 189 -12.22 18.45 -10.42
N LEU A 190 -11.65 19.63 -10.66
CA LEU A 190 -10.32 19.99 -10.15
C LEU A 190 -10.28 19.96 -8.63
N PHE A 191 -11.30 20.53 -7.98
CA PHE A 191 -11.45 20.46 -6.52
C PHE A 191 -11.57 19.01 -6.03
N ALA A 192 -12.36 18.17 -6.69
CA ALA A 192 -12.54 16.78 -6.33
C ALA A 192 -11.24 15.96 -6.45
N ILE A 193 -10.43 16.24 -7.48
CA ILE A 193 -9.10 15.63 -7.64
C ILE A 193 -8.18 16.04 -6.48
N VAL A 194 -8.14 17.33 -6.15
CA VAL A 194 -7.32 17.84 -5.03
C VAL A 194 -7.79 17.25 -3.70
N ALA A 195 -9.10 17.20 -3.48
CA ALA A 195 -9.71 16.61 -2.28
C ALA A 195 -9.42 15.11 -2.18
N TYR A 196 -9.44 14.38 -3.30
CA TYR A 196 -9.06 12.97 -3.33
C TYR A 196 -7.60 12.77 -2.92
N ILE A 197 -6.66 13.54 -3.50
CA ILE A 197 -5.24 13.47 -3.12
C ILE A 197 -5.06 13.77 -1.63
N ALA A 198 -5.75 14.80 -1.12
CA ALA A 198 -5.71 15.16 0.30
C ALA A 198 -6.28 14.03 1.19
N ALA A 199 -7.36 13.38 0.76
CA ALA A 199 -8.00 12.28 1.48
C ALA A 199 -7.13 11.01 1.56
N LEU A 200 -6.18 10.83 0.65
CA LEU A 200 -5.19 9.74 0.69
C LEU A 200 -4.06 9.99 1.70
N LEU A 201 -3.79 11.25 2.08
CA LEU A 201 -2.68 11.59 2.98
C LEU A 201 -2.74 10.88 4.35
N PRO A 202 -3.89 10.77 5.04
CA PRO A 202 -3.97 10.06 6.30
C PRO A 202 -3.60 8.57 6.18
N ALA A 203 -4.08 7.90 5.13
CA ALA A 203 -3.75 6.50 4.87
C ALA A 203 -2.24 6.33 4.60
N LEU A 204 -1.65 7.25 3.83
CA LEU A 204 -0.21 7.30 3.57
C LEU A 204 0.60 7.54 4.86
N VAL A 205 0.18 8.48 5.71
CA VAL A 205 0.87 8.74 7.00
C VAL A 205 0.80 7.51 7.90
N LYS A 206 -0.31 6.76 7.87
CA LYS A 206 -0.48 5.53 8.64
C LYS A 206 0.32 4.36 8.11
N SER A 207 0.52 4.23 6.80
CA SER A 207 1.42 3.21 6.24
C SER A 207 2.86 3.43 6.71
N TYR A 208 3.34 4.68 6.75
CA TYR A 208 4.66 5.00 7.31
C TYR A 208 4.73 4.87 8.82
N GLU A 209 3.64 5.10 9.56
CA GLU A 209 3.61 4.88 11.01
C GLU A 209 3.79 3.40 11.38
N TYR A 210 3.31 2.50 10.54
CA TYR A 210 3.37 1.05 10.77
C TYR A 210 4.42 0.34 9.92
N TYR A 211 5.34 1.08 9.32
CA TYR A 211 6.36 0.52 8.42
C TYR A 211 7.27 -0.50 9.10
N MET A 212 7.65 -0.25 10.37
CA MET A 212 8.61 -1.08 11.10
C MET A 212 8.02 -2.34 11.73
N VAL A 213 6.70 -2.56 11.63
CA VAL A 213 6.00 -3.68 12.30
C VAL A 213 6.57 -5.02 11.87
N GLU A 214 6.81 -5.21 10.57
CA GLU A 214 7.34 -6.47 10.06
C GLU A 214 8.78 -6.71 10.50
N TYR A 215 9.57 -5.65 10.68
CA TYR A 215 10.92 -5.75 11.20
C TYR A 215 10.92 -6.08 12.70
N ILE A 216 9.98 -5.55 13.48
CA ILE A 216 9.81 -5.90 14.90
C ILE A 216 9.45 -7.39 15.04
N LEU A 217 8.47 -7.88 14.27
CA LEU A 217 8.06 -9.29 14.29
C LEU A 217 9.16 -10.26 13.86
N CYS A 218 10.13 -9.78 13.08
CA CYS A 218 11.25 -10.59 12.63
C CYS A 218 12.18 -10.95 13.80
N GLU A 219 12.24 -10.12 14.84
CA GLU A 219 13.01 -10.33 16.07
C GLU A 219 12.18 -10.97 17.17
N THR A 220 10.98 -10.41 17.41
CA THR A 220 10.07 -10.83 18.47
C THR A 220 8.73 -11.30 17.88
N PRO A 221 8.66 -12.55 17.38
CA PRO A 221 7.47 -13.07 16.69
C PRO A 221 6.27 -13.24 17.63
N ASP A 222 6.46 -13.21 18.95
CA ASP A 222 5.42 -13.39 19.97
C ASP A 222 4.79 -12.07 20.46
N THR A 223 5.24 -10.91 19.94
CA THR A 223 4.70 -9.60 20.35
C THR A 223 3.24 -9.44 19.96
N ASP A 224 2.39 -8.92 20.86
CA ASP A 224 1.00 -8.63 20.53
C ASP A 224 0.90 -7.52 19.47
N TRP A 225 -0.18 -7.54 18.69
CA TRP A 225 -0.39 -6.58 17.62
C TRP A 225 -0.43 -5.13 18.12
N ARG A 226 -0.94 -4.87 19.33
CA ARG A 226 -0.97 -3.50 19.90
C ARG A 226 0.44 -3.00 20.16
N ASP A 227 1.26 -3.82 20.79
CA ASP A 227 2.62 -3.49 21.16
C ASP A 227 3.50 -3.32 19.91
N ALA A 228 3.34 -4.19 18.91
CA ALA A 228 4.07 -4.07 17.65
C ALA A 228 3.73 -2.77 16.89
N LEU A 229 2.44 -2.40 16.84
CA LEU A 229 2.00 -1.14 16.24
C LEU A 229 2.49 0.08 17.04
N ALA A 230 2.45 0.01 18.36
CA ALA A 230 2.90 1.09 19.25
C ALA A 230 4.41 1.34 19.13
N GLN A 231 5.21 0.26 19.15
CA GLN A 231 6.66 0.32 18.96
C GLN A 231 7.02 0.91 17.59
N SER A 232 6.37 0.42 16.52
CA SER A 232 6.59 0.96 15.18
C SER A 232 6.27 2.46 15.09
N LYS A 233 5.15 2.88 15.70
CA LYS A 233 4.75 4.29 15.77
C LYS A 233 5.78 5.15 16.50
N GLU A 234 6.32 4.66 17.61
CA GLU A 234 7.35 5.34 18.37
C GLU A 234 8.66 5.48 17.57
N MET A 235 9.12 4.39 16.95
CA MET A 235 10.32 4.37 16.09
C MET A 235 10.20 5.34 14.92
N MET A 236 9.00 5.49 14.36
CA MET A 236 8.73 6.33 13.20
C MET A 236 8.43 7.80 13.54
N LYS A 237 8.29 8.15 14.83
CA LYS A 237 8.07 9.54 15.27
C LYS A 237 9.23 10.44 14.80
N GLY A 238 8.90 11.51 14.08
CA GLY A 238 9.87 12.44 13.51
C GLY A 238 10.67 11.92 12.31
N ASN A 239 10.43 10.69 11.83
CA ASN A 239 11.16 10.11 10.69
C ASN A 239 10.29 9.75 9.48
N LYS A 240 8.95 9.85 9.57
CA LYS A 240 8.02 9.51 8.48
C LYS A 240 8.38 10.17 7.14
N TRP A 241 8.59 11.48 7.15
CA TRP A 241 8.97 12.24 5.95
C TRP A 241 10.35 11.85 5.42
N ALA A 242 11.32 11.61 6.31
CA ALA A 242 12.65 11.15 5.91
C ALA A 242 12.59 9.79 5.22
N THR A 243 11.72 8.89 5.71
CA THR A 243 11.47 7.56 5.12
C THR A 243 10.76 7.67 3.77
N PHE A 244 9.76 8.55 3.63
CA PHE A 244 9.11 8.84 2.34
C PHE A 244 10.13 9.33 1.30
N VAL A 245 10.97 10.31 1.66
CA VAL A 245 12.01 10.82 0.75
C VAL A 245 13.07 9.74 0.44
N LEU A 246 13.35 8.85 1.39
CA LEU A 246 14.21 7.70 1.16
C LEU A 246 13.61 6.76 0.10
N GLU A 247 12.32 6.41 0.20
CA GLU A 247 11.63 5.60 -0.82
C GLU A 247 11.60 6.30 -2.19
N LEU A 248 11.30 7.60 -2.22
CA LEU A 248 11.28 8.39 -3.45
C LEU A 248 12.63 8.35 -4.18
N SER A 249 13.73 8.26 -3.42
CA SER A 249 15.08 8.14 -3.98
C SER A 249 15.39 6.78 -4.64
N PHE A 250 14.50 5.78 -4.49
CA PHE A 250 14.53 4.51 -5.20
C PHE A 250 13.54 4.46 -6.37
N LEU A 251 12.55 5.34 -6.40
CA LEU A 251 11.49 5.34 -7.42
C LEU A 251 12.05 5.39 -8.85
N GLY A 252 13.10 6.18 -9.09
CA GLY A 252 13.76 6.24 -10.40
C GLY A 252 14.39 4.90 -10.82
N TRP A 253 14.95 4.14 -9.88
CA TRP A 253 15.51 2.82 -10.15
C TRP A 253 14.42 1.78 -10.45
N PHE A 254 13.29 1.85 -9.74
CA PHE A 254 12.14 0.99 -10.03
C PHE A 254 11.48 1.34 -11.37
N LEU A 255 11.40 2.62 -11.72
CA LEU A 255 10.87 3.07 -13.01
C LEU A 255 11.75 2.60 -14.17
N LEU A 256 13.08 2.68 -14.02
CA LEU A 256 14.02 2.07 -14.97
C LEU A 256 13.83 0.56 -15.05
N GLY A 257 13.66 -0.10 -13.91
CA GLY A 257 13.42 -1.55 -13.85
C GLY A 257 12.14 -2.00 -14.56
N PHE A 258 11.10 -1.15 -14.56
CA PHE A 258 9.85 -1.40 -15.28
C PHE A 258 10.04 -1.32 -16.79
N LEU A 259 10.82 -0.34 -17.27
CA LEU A 259 11.14 -0.17 -18.69
C LEU A 259 11.90 -1.37 -19.28
N VAL A 260 12.66 -2.09 -18.46
CA VAL A 260 13.39 -3.32 -18.85
C VAL A 260 12.53 -4.57 -18.54
N CYS A 261 11.32 -4.62 -19.08
CA CYS A 261 10.37 -5.74 -18.97
C CYS A 261 10.10 -6.23 -17.54
N CYS A 262 10.03 -5.31 -16.56
CA CYS A 262 9.87 -5.59 -15.12
C CYS A 262 11.01 -6.39 -14.45
N ILE A 263 11.89 -7.05 -15.20
CA ILE A 263 13.00 -7.85 -14.66
C ILE A 263 14.04 -6.96 -13.97
N GLY A 264 14.23 -5.72 -14.46
CA GLY A 264 15.16 -4.78 -13.83
C GLY A 264 14.79 -4.43 -12.38
N SER A 265 13.50 -4.52 -12.00
CA SER A 265 13.04 -4.25 -10.63
C SER A 265 13.58 -5.28 -9.62
N LEU A 266 13.83 -6.54 -10.06
CA LEU A 266 14.39 -7.60 -9.23
C LEU A 266 15.81 -7.30 -8.75
N PHE A 267 16.62 -6.64 -9.58
CA PHE A 267 18.01 -6.30 -9.25
C PHE A 267 18.11 -5.14 -8.25
N VAL A 268 17.09 -4.29 -8.21
CA VAL A 268 16.99 -3.16 -7.27
C VAL A 268 16.51 -3.63 -5.91
N GLN A 269 15.69 -4.68 -5.84
CA GLN A 269 15.05 -5.15 -4.62
C GLN A 269 16.03 -5.50 -3.47
N PRO A 270 17.17 -6.20 -3.70
CA PRO A 270 18.14 -6.46 -2.64
C PRO A 270 18.71 -5.18 -2.03
N TYR A 271 18.99 -4.18 -2.88
CA TYR A 271 19.50 -2.88 -2.44
C TYR A 271 18.47 -2.07 -1.67
N TYR A 272 17.22 -2.11 -2.12
CA TYR A 272 16.08 -1.53 -1.41
C TYR A 272 15.93 -2.17 -0.02
N SER A 273 15.75 -3.49 0.05
CA SER A 273 15.52 -4.21 1.32
C SER A 273 16.67 -4.07 2.32
N ALA A 274 17.92 -4.10 1.85
CA ALA A 274 19.08 -3.86 2.72
C ALA A 274 19.09 -2.44 3.30
N THR A 275 18.67 -1.44 2.51
CA THR A 275 18.59 -0.04 2.98
C THR A 275 17.54 0.13 4.07
N PHE A 276 16.38 -0.53 3.95
CA PHE A 276 15.34 -0.48 4.98
C PHE A 276 15.67 -1.31 6.22
N ALA A 277 16.41 -2.41 6.08
CA ALA A 277 16.97 -3.12 7.23
C ALA A 277 17.95 -2.21 8.02
N GLN A 278 18.83 -1.47 7.33
CA GLN A 278 19.72 -0.49 7.97
C GLN A 278 18.95 0.66 8.63
N LEU A 279 17.85 1.11 8.00
CA LEU A 279 16.95 2.09 8.61
C LEU A 279 16.37 1.57 9.92
N TYR A 280 15.84 0.34 9.91
CA TYR A 280 15.27 -0.29 11.09
C TYR A 280 16.30 -0.39 12.23
N LEU A 281 17.51 -0.90 11.96
CA LEU A 281 18.59 -0.99 12.95
C LEU A 281 18.92 0.39 13.56
N LYS A 282 18.97 1.42 12.73
CA LYS A 282 19.24 2.80 13.17
C LYS A 282 18.12 3.37 14.04
N LEU A 283 16.86 3.05 13.74
CA LEU A 283 15.71 3.50 14.54
C LEU A 283 15.60 2.72 15.85
N ARG A 284 15.88 1.42 15.83
CA ARG A 284 15.86 0.53 17.00
C ARG A 284 16.89 0.95 18.04
N ASN A 285 18.09 1.32 17.59
CA ASN A 285 19.20 1.70 18.48
C ASN A 285 19.13 3.16 18.99
N ARG A 286 18.04 3.90 18.71
CA ARG A 286 17.90 5.25 19.28
C ARG A 286 17.55 5.17 20.76
N PRO A 287 18.10 6.06 21.60
CA PRO A 287 17.62 6.21 22.96
C PRO A 287 16.14 6.59 22.89
N LYS A 288 15.28 5.80 23.56
CA LYS A 288 13.87 6.15 23.73
C LYS A 288 13.84 7.50 24.45
N THR A 289 13.21 8.50 23.83
CA THR A 289 13.02 9.82 24.45
C THR A 289 12.43 9.62 25.84
N ALA A 290 12.96 10.33 26.85
CA ALA A 290 12.66 10.16 28.28
C ALA A 290 11.17 10.30 28.68
N ASP A 291 10.29 10.64 27.75
CA ASP A 291 8.84 10.74 27.95
C ASP A 291 8.18 9.39 28.30
N THR A 292 8.83 8.26 28.02
CA THR A 292 8.30 6.91 28.34
C THR A 292 8.55 6.50 29.81
N ILE A 293 9.45 7.17 30.53
CA ILE A 293 9.73 6.84 31.94
C ILE A 293 8.61 7.34 32.87
N ILE A 294 7.90 8.41 32.49
CA ILE A 294 6.87 9.02 33.35
C ILE A 294 5.51 8.32 33.25
N LEU A 295 5.26 7.53 32.18
CA LEU A 295 4.01 6.77 32.04
C LEU A 295 4.11 5.32 32.53
N GLY A 296 5.31 4.83 32.86
CA GLY A 296 5.53 3.47 33.38
C GLY A 296 5.77 3.39 34.88
N SER A 297 5.88 4.52 35.59
CA SER A 297 6.11 4.56 37.05
C SER A 297 4.87 4.88 37.87
N GLY A 298 3.68 4.88 37.26
CA GLY A 298 2.42 5.21 37.92
C GLY A 298 1.74 4.07 38.67
N ASP A 299 2.16 2.82 38.44
CA ASP A 299 1.50 1.63 39.00
C ASP A 299 2.42 0.86 39.97
N ILE A 300 2.99 1.54 40.98
CA ILE A 300 3.41 0.87 42.23
C ILE A 300 3.39 1.87 43.39
N GLN A 301 2.23 2.06 44.03
CA GLN A 301 2.05 2.20 45.49
C GLN A 301 0.60 1.90 45.86
#